data_AF-A0AAE9UNJ1-F1
#
_entry.id   AF-A0AAE9UNJ1-F1
#
_cell.length_a   1.000
_cell.length_b   1.000
_cell.length_c   1.000
_cell.angle_alpha   90.00
_cell.angle_beta   90.00
_cell.angle_gamma   90.00
#
_symmetry.space_group_name_H-M   'P 1'
#
loop_
_entity.id
_entity.type
_entity.pdbx_description
1 polymer ?
#
loop_
_entity_poly.entity_id
_entity_poly.type
_entity_poly.pdbx_seq_one_letter_code
_entity_poly.pdbx_strand_id
1 'polypeptide(L)'
;MNKRIKKKQKKLSYKIPKHIIRLTKRWTKIDTNIIDNLSLGYLPEKNYKKRIIKNTIRKCKRIDKFLSELEQDHLFRSDFRIFYTAYGDYQGDGEYCDQSSAWSGYDFHGRYYYPIGNGKYFGYYYEC
;
A
#
# COMPACT_ATOMS: atom_id res chain seq x y z
N MET A 1 40.10 11.69 7.17
CA MET A 1 38.79 11.45 7.80
C MET A 1 37.70 11.97 6.85
N ASN A 2 37.26 11.15 5.89
CA ASN A 2 36.30 11.58 4.86
C ASN A 2 34.87 11.53 5.40
N LYS A 3 34.31 12.71 5.68
CA LYS A 3 32.89 12.89 5.99
C LYS A 3 32.07 12.51 4.75
N ARG A 4 31.62 11.26 4.66
CA ARG A 4 30.59 10.83 3.71
C ARG A 4 29.34 11.67 3.99
N ILE A 5 29.11 12.69 3.18
CA ILE A 5 27.84 13.40 3.11
C ILE A 5 26.81 12.35 2.68
N LYS A 6 26.09 11.76 3.65
CA LYS A 6 24.86 11.03 3.35
C LYS A 6 23.96 12.04 2.66
N LYS A 7 23.85 11.97 1.33
CA LYS A 7 22.78 12.65 0.58
C LYS A 7 21.49 12.25 1.28
N LYS A 8 20.87 13.17 2.04
CA LYS A 8 19.47 13.02 2.43
C LYS A 8 18.73 12.91 1.11
N GLN A 9 18.33 11.70 0.71
CA GLN A 9 17.30 11.52 -0.31
C GLN A 9 16.16 12.41 0.15
N LYS A 10 15.89 13.46 -0.63
CA LYS A 10 14.76 14.34 -0.41
C LYS A 10 13.55 13.42 -0.46
N LYS A 11 12.94 13.12 0.69
CA LYS A 11 11.69 12.37 0.75
C LYS A 11 10.74 13.13 -0.16
N LEU A 12 10.44 12.60 -1.34
CA LEU A 12 9.37 13.13 -2.17
C LEU A 12 8.14 12.93 -1.30
N SER A 13 7.64 14.01 -0.69
CA SER A 13 6.40 13.98 0.06
C SER A 13 5.28 13.77 -0.97
N TYR A 14 5.08 12.52 -1.38
CA TYR A 14 4.10 12.17 -2.38
C TYR A 14 2.72 12.38 -1.79
N LYS A 15 2.13 13.52 -2.11
CA LYS A 15 0.76 13.80 -1.72
C LYS A 15 -0.17 12.91 -2.54
N ILE A 16 -0.80 11.93 -1.87
CA ILE A 16 -1.73 11.01 -2.53
C ILE A 16 -2.79 11.82 -3.30
N PRO A 17 -3.00 11.56 -4.61
CA PRO A 17 -3.96 12.29 -5.40
C PRO A 17 -5.38 12.20 -4.84
N LYS A 18 -6.14 13.31 -4.89
CA LYS A 18 -7.53 13.37 -4.40
C LYS A 18 -8.42 12.26 -4.96
N HIS A 19 -8.18 11.83 -6.21
CA HIS A 19 -8.96 10.77 -6.83
C HIS A 19 -8.69 9.39 -6.20
N ILE A 20 -7.46 9.11 -5.75
CA ILE A 20 -7.11 7.89 -5.00
C ILE A 20 -7.76 7.93 -3.62
N ILE A 21 -7.66 9.06 -2.91
CA ILE A 21 -8.33 9.26 -1.62
C ILE A 21 -9.85 9.00 -1.72
N ARG A 22 -10.49 9.44 -2.80
CA ARG A 22 -11.93 9.16 -3.02
C ARG A 22 -12.23 7.68 -3.22
N LEU A 23 -11.34 6.93 -3.89
CA LEU A 23 -11.49 5.49 -4.08
C LEU A 23 -11.36 4.75 -2.75
N THR A 24 -10.37 5.12 -1.93
CA THR A 24 -10.13 4.49 -0.63
C THR A 24 -11.20 4.84 0.41
N LYS A 25 -11.75 6.06 0.38
CA LYS A 25 -12.94 6.42 1.19
C LYS A 25 -14.15 5.53 0.91
N ARG A 26 -14.34 5.14 -0.35
CA ARG A 26 -15.40 4.23 -0.80
C ARG A 26 -14.99 2.75 -0.70
N TRP A 27 -13.84 2.45 -0.11
CA TRP A 27 -13.39 1.09 0.13
C TRP A 27 -14.02 0.55 1.40
N THR A 28 -14.67 -0.60 1.26
CA THR A 28 -15.46 -1.27 2.30
C THR A 28 -14.87 -2.63 2.63
N LYS A 29 -15.35 -3.26 3.71
CA LYS A 29 -14.98 -4.64 4.06
C LYS A 29 -15.34 -5.65 2.96
N ILE A 30 -16.42 -5.39 2.20
CA ILE A 30 -16.80 -6.22 1.05
C ILE A 30 -15.72 -6.19 -0.03
N ASP A 31 -15.14 -5.01 -0.30
CA ASP A 31 -14.05 -4.88 -1.27
C ASP A 31 -12.83 -5.70 -0.84
N THR A 32 -12.44 -5.58 0.44
CA THR A 32 -11.35 -6.38 1.03
C THR A 32 -11.61 -7.87 0.87
N ASN A 33 -12.78 -8.36 1.30
CA ASN A 33 -13.13 -9.79 1.20
C ASN A 33 -13.11 -10.31 -0.24
N ILE A 34 -13.54 -9.50 -1.22
CA ILE A 34 -13.50 -9.89 -2.63
C ILE A 34 -12.06 -10.02 -3.12
N ILE A 35 -11.18 -9.07 -2.77
CA ILE A 35 -9.76 -9.13 -3.15
C ILE A 35 -9.04 -10.29 -2.47
N ASP A 36 -9.29 -10.51 -1.18
CA ASP A 36 -8.71 -11.62 -0.43
C ASP A 36 -9.12 -12.97 -1.03
N ASN A 37 -10.43 -13.16 -1.30
CA ASN A 37 -10.91 -14.36 -1.96
C ASN A 37 -10.25 -14.60 -3.33
N LEU A 38 -10.13 -13.55 -4.15
CA LEU A 38 -9.47 -13.65 -5.45
C LEU A 38 -7.99 -14.01 -5.31
N SER A 39 -7.30 -13.45 -4.31
CA SER A 39 -5.88 -13.75 -4.05
C SER A 39 -5.64 -15.19 -3.60
N LEU A 40 -6.65 -15.81 -2.97
CA LEU A 40 -6.64 -17.21 -2.54
C LEU A 40 -7.19 -18.17 -3.61
N GLY A 41 -7.54 -17.69 -4.80
CA GLY A 41 -8.09 -18.50 -5.89
C GLY A 41 -9.57 -18.86 -5.73
N TYR A 42 -10.29 -18.27 -4.77
CA TYR A 42 -11.72 -18.49 -4.60
C TYR A 42 -12.56 -17.69 -5.60
N LEU A 43 -13.73 -18.23 -5.96
CA LEU A 43 -14.70 -17.60 -6.84
C LEU A 43 -15.65 -16.67 -6.05
N PRO A 44 -15.48 -15.33 -6.07
CA PRO A 44 -16.34 -14.42 -5.32
C PRO A 44 -17.79 -14.39 -5.84
N GLU A 45 -18.04 -14.89 -7.05
CA GLU A 45 -19.37 -14.94 -7.67
C GLU A 45 -20.37 -15.78 -6.88
N LYS A 46 -19.90 -16.71 -6.03
CA LYS A 46 -20.77 -17.48 -5.13
C LYS A 46 -21.44 -16.60 -4.07
N ASN A 47 -20.79 -15.51 -3.67
CA ASN A 47 -21.19 -14.70 -2.52
C ASN A 47 -21.56 -13.25 -2.89
N TYR A 48 -21.17 -12.79 -4.07
CA TYR A 48 -21.32 -11.39 -4.47
C TYR A 48 -21.85 -11.24 -5.90
N LYS A 49 -22.70 -10.24 -6.10
CA LYS A 49 -23.22 -9.88 -7.43
C LYS A 49 -22.08 -9.47 -8.36
N LYS A 50 -22.11 -9.90 -9.63
CA LYS A 50 -21.10 -9.55 -10.67
C LYS A 50 -20.80 -8.05 -10.75
N ARG A 51 -21.82 -7.19 -10.60
CA ARG A 51 -21.65 -5.72 -10.59
C ARG A 51 -20.75 -5.24 -9.44
N ILE A 52 -20.87 -5.82 -8.25
CA ILE A 52 -20.05 -5.47 -7.09
C ILE A 52 -18.61 -5.90 -7.35
N ILE A 53 -18.40 -7.15 -7.78
CA ILE A 53 -17.08 -7.70 -8.11
C ILE A 53 -16.37 -6.83 -9.16
N LYS A 54 -17.04 -6.50 -10.27
CA LYS A 54 -16.48 -5.63 -11.32
C LYS A 54 -16.10 -4.25 -10.79
N ASN A 55 -16.93 -3.65 -9.94
CA ASN A 55 -16.64 -2.36 -9.33
C ASN A 55 -15.43 -2.44 -8.38
N THR A 56 -15.33 -3.49 -7.56
CA THR A 56 -14.19 -3.73 -6.66
C THR A 56 -12.90 -3.90 -7.46
N ILE A 57 -12.89 -4.76 -8.49
CA ILE A 57 -11.73 -4.96 -9.37
C ILE A 57 -11.32 -3.64 -10.04
N ARG A 58 -12.28 -2.85 -10.53
CA ARG A 58 -12.00 -1.54 -11.14
C ARG A 58 -11.37 -0.56 -10.14
N LYS A 59 -11.83 -0.53 -8.89
CA LYS A 59 -11.21 0.29 -7.83
C LYS A 59 -9.79 -0.19 -7.55
N CYS A 60 -9.60 -1.50 -7.38
CA CYS A 60 -8.31 -2.14 -7.10
C CYS A 60 -7.28 -1.80 -8.19
N LYS A 61 -7.61 -2.04 -9.48
CA LYS A 61 -6.72 -1.72 -10.62
C LYS A 61 -6.28 -0.26 -10.69
N ARG A 62 -7.15 0.69 -10.32
CA ARG A 62 -6.81 2.12 -10.33
C ARG A 62 -5.86 2.49 -9.21
N ILE A 63 -6.00 1.85 -8.06
CA ILE A 63 -5.10 2.03 -6.93
C ILE A 63 -3.75 1.39 -7.28
N ASP A 64 -3.77 0.14 -7.73
CA ASP A 64 -2.58 -0.61 -8.15
C ASP A 64 -1.73 0.16 -9.18
N LYS A 65 -2.37 0.67 -10.24
CA LYS A 65 -1.69 1.51 -11.24
C LYS A 65 -1.00 2.73 -10.62
N PHE A 66 -1.66 3.43 -9.70
CA PHE A 66 -1.07 4.59 -9.05
C PHE A 66 0.17 4.21 -8.21
N LEU A 67 0.19 3.03 -7.60
CA LEU A 67 1.36 2.58 -6.84
C LEU A 67 2.52 2.19 -7.73
N SER A 68 2.25 1.52 -8.84
CA SER A 68 3.29 1.20 -9.83
C SER A 68 3.94 2.46 -10.41
N GLU A 69 3.25 3.60 -10.40
CA GLU A 69 3.84 4.90 -10.77
C GLU A 69 4.69 5.53 -9.64
N LEU A 70 4.53 5.07 -8.39
CA LEU A 70 5.32 5.51 -7.22
C LEU A 70 6.55 4.63 -6.96
N GLU A 71 6.54 3.38 -7.43
CA GLU A 71 7.65 2.46 -7.32
C GLU A 71 8.89 3.06 -8.03
N GLN A 72 10.00 3.15 -7.30
CA GLN A 72 11.30 3.57 -7.81
C GLN A 72 12.16 2.33 -8.09
N ASP A 73 13.26 2.51 -8.83
CA ASP A 73 14.25 1.45 -9.04
C ASP A 73 14.63 0.80 -7.70
N HIS A 74 14.58 -0.53 -7.64
CA HIS A 74 14.84 -1.39 -6.47
C HIS A 74 13.75 -1.49 -5.39
N LEU A 75 12.53 -0.95 -5.61
CA LEU A 75 11.39 -1.21 -4.72
C LEU A 75 10.45 -2.25 -5.33
N PHE A 76 10.41 -3.45 -4.78
CA PHE A 76 9.50 -4.51 -5.21
C PHE A 76 8.26 -4.55 -4.32
N ARG A 77 7.11 -4.12 -4.83
CA ARG A 77 5.84 -4.26 -4.13
C ARG A 77 5.23 -5.64 -4.36
N SER A 78 4.89 -6.36 -3.30
CA SER A 78 4.24 -7.68 -3.40
C SER A 78 2.71 -7.60 -3.26
N ASP A 79 2.20 -6.69 -2.42
CA ASP A 79 0.75 -6.49 -2.26
C ASP A 79 0.40 -5.06 -1.80
N PHE A 80 -0.91 -4.77 -1.78
CA PHE A 80 -1.42 -3.64 -1.03
C PHE A 80 -2.76 -3.95 -0.37
N ARG A 81 -3.05 -3.28 0.75
CA ARG A 81 -4.32 -3.39 1.48
C ARG A 81 -4.71 -2.05 2.12
N ILE A 82 -6.01 -1.93 2.44
CA ILE A 82 -6.53 -0.82 3.23
C ILE A 82 -6.62 -1.25 4.69
N PHE A 83 -5.90 -0.55 5.56
CA PHE A 83 -5.84 -0.81 7.00
C PHE A 83 -6.63 0.23 7.78
N TYR A 84 -7.12 -0.16 8.96
CA TYR A 84 -7.72 0.74 9.95
C TYR A 84 -6.71 1.16 11.04
N THR A 85 -5.56 0.48 11.08
CA THR A 85 -4.49 0.70 12.04
C THR A 85 -3.17 0.61 11.30
N ALA A 86 -2.22 1.49 11.63
CA ALA A 86 -0.85 1.41 11.14
C ALA A 86 0.05 0.72 12.19
N TYR A 87 1.10 0.06 11.73
CA TYR A 87 2.07 -0.62 12.58
C TYR A 87 3.49 -0.13 12.28
N GLY A 88 4.40 -0.38 13.22
CA GLY A 88 5.81 -0.01 13.09
C GLY A 88 6.11 1.43 13.51
N ASP A 89 7.23 1.94 13.01
CA ASP A 89 7.80 3.23 13.41
C ASP A 89 7.18 4.39 12.63
N TYR A 90 6.91 5.48 13.34
CA TYR A 90 6.42 6.72 12.75
C TYR A 90 7.46 7.36 11.81
N GLN A 91 7.05 7.69 10.58
CA GLN A 91 7.91 8.19 9.50
C GLN A 91 7.69 9.68 9.17
N GLY A 92 6.85 10.38 9.94
CA GLY A 92 6.42 11.75 9.65
C GLY A 92 5.07 11.81 8.91
N ASP A 93 4.36 12.94 8.98
CA ASP A 93 3.11 13.20 8.25
C ASP A 93 1.96 12.18 8.45
N GLY A 94 2.01 11.41 9.56
CA GLY A 94 1.04 10.36 9.83
C GLY A 94 1.36 9.03 9.15
N GLU A 95 2.52 8.91 8.51
CA GLU A 95 3.02 7.70 7.88
C GLU A 95 3.73 6.79 8.90
N TYR A 96 3.67 5.49 8.67
CA TYR A 96 4.34 4.48 9.49
C TYR A 96 5.02 3.44 8.61
N CYS A 97 6.04 2.78 9.15
CA CYS A 97 6.73 1.70 8.46
C CYS A 97 7.15 0.62 9.45
N ASP A 98 6.78 -0.65 9.20
CA ASP A 98 7.19 -1.81 10.00
C ASP A 98 8.39 -2.55 9.38
N GLN A 99 9.27 -1.80 8.70
CA GLN A 99 10.47 -2.33 8.05
C GLN A 99 11.29 -3.20 8.99
N SER A 100 11.67 -4.37 8.48
CA SER A 100 12.65 -5.26 9.06
C SER A 100 13.78 -5.49 8.06
N SER A 101 14.97 -5.82 8.57
CA SER A 101 16.10 -6.25 7.76
C SER A 101 16.23 -7.77 7.80
N ALA A 102 16.49 -8.40 6.66
CA ALA A 102 16.90 -9.79 6.61
C ALA A 102 18.32 -9.97 7.16
N TRP A 103 18.77 -11.22 7.23
CA TRP A 103 20.06 -11.62 7.82
C TRP A 103 21.28 -10.86 7.26
N SER A 104 21.25 -10.49 5.97
CA SER A 104 22.34 -9.79 5.29
C SER A 104 22.53 -8.33 5.74
N GLY A 105 21.48 -7.72 6.32
CA GLY A 105 21.43 -6.27 6.60
C GLY A 105 21.34 -5.39 5.36
N TYR A 106 21.25 -5.98 4.16
CA TYR A 106 21.10 -5.29 2.88
C TYR A 106 19.74 -5.51 2.23
N ASP A 107 19.02 -6.56 2.63
CA ASP A 107 17.66 -6.82 2.17
C ASP A 107 16.67 -6.34 3.23
N PHE A 108 15.83 -5.37 2.88
CA PHE A 108 14.80 -4.82 3.73
C PHE A 108 13.44 -5.19 3.20
N HIS A 109 12.54 -5.53 4.11
CA HIS A 109 11.16 -5.81 3.77
C HIS A 109 10.23 -5.28 4.84
N GLY A 110 9.01 -5.01 4.46
CA GLY A 110 8.00 -4.55 5.40
C GLY A 110 6.86 -3.87 4.67
N ARG A 111 6.00 -3.24 5.45
CA ARG A 111 4.83 -2.54 5.00
C ARG A 111 4.94 -1.07 5.36
N TYR A 112 4.76 -0.26 4.34
CA TYR A 112 4.61 1.17 4.52
C TYR A 112 3.13 1.54 4.58
N TYR A 113 2.74 2.33 5.57
CA TYR A 113 1.38 2.78 5.82
C TYR A 113 1.24 4.27 5.51
N TYR A 114 0.60 4.61 4.39
CA TYR A 114 0.29 6.00 4.05
C TYR A 114 -1.10 6.40 4.56
N PRO A 115 -1.24 7.53 5.28
CA PRO A 115 -2.55 7.98 5.72
C PRO A 115 -3.40 8.43 4.53
N ILE A 116 -4.61 7.89 4.42
CA ILE A 116 -5.58 8.22 3.36
C ILE A 116 -6.84 8.92 3.90
N GLY A 117 -6.81 9.29 5.18
CA GLY A 117 -7.89 9.97 5.89
C GLY A 117 -8.95 9.01 6.45
N ASN A 118 -9.85 9.54 7.29
CA ASN A 118 -10.90 8.80 7.99
C ASN A 118 -10.38 7.62 8.84
N GLY A 119 -9.21 7.78 9.47
CA GLY A 119 -8.57 6.73 10.28
C GLY A 119 -8.15 5.50 9.47
N LYS A 120 -7.98 5.64 8.14
CA LYS A 120 -7.53 4.55 7.28
C LYS A 120 -6.13 4.81 6.75
N TYR A 121 -5.44 3.71 6.52
CA TYR A 121 -4.11 3.67 5.95
C TYR A 121 -4.11 2.84 4.68
N PHE A 122 -3.33 3.31 3.72
CA PHE A 122 -2.93 2.56 2.57
C PHE A 122 -1.63 1.83 2.89
N GLY A 123 -1.71 0.51 3.08
CA GLY A 123 -0.54 -0.30 3.41
C GLY A 123 -0.05 -1.05 2.18
N TYR A 124 1.15 -0.79 1.68
CA TYR A 124 1.78 -1.65 0.68
C TYR A 124 2.98 -2.38 1.26
N TYR A 125 3.10 -3.66 0.95
CA TYR A 125 4.29 -4.42 1.31
C TYR A 125 5.36 -4.21 0.25
N TYR A 126 6.58 -3.96 0.69
CA TYR A 126 7.74 -3.80 -0.17
C TYR A 126 8.91 -4.66 0.29
N GLU A 127 9.81 -4.91 -0.67
CA GLU A 127 11.11 -5.52 -0.49
C GLU A 127 12.14 -4.74 -1.31
N CYS A 128 13.32 -4.45 -0.75
CA CYS A 128 14.40 -3.70 -1.40
C CYS A 128 15.79 -4.09 -0.90
#